data_AF-A0A661EAE7-F1
#
_entry.id   AF-A0A661EAE7-F1
#
_cell.length_a   1.000
_cell.length_b   1.000
_cell.length_c   1.000
_cell.angle_alpha   90.00
_cell.angle_beta   90.00
_cell.angle_gamma   90.00
#
_symmetry.space_group_name_H-M   'P 1'
#
loop_
_entity.id
_entity.type
_entity.pdbx_description
1 polymer ?
#
loop_
_entity_poly.entity_id
_entity_poly.type
_entity_poly.pdbx_seq_one_letter_code
_entity_poly.pdbx_strand_id
1 'polypeptide(L)' 'MKNIEPQKTFSGNIRLRLRPDVHKKIFLSAKHSGQSLNQFVQNTLIEKVR' A
#
# COMPACT_ATOMS: atom_id res chain seq x y z
N MET A 1 13.53 -2.39 -24.32
CA MET A 1 13.60 -2.42 -22.83
C MET A 1 13.97 -3.84 -22.44
N LYS A 2 15.02 -4.04 -21.64
CA LYS A 2 15.39 -5.39 -21.16
C LYS A 2 14.20 -5.96 -20.39
N ASN A 3 13.68 -7.10 -20.87
CA ASN A 3 12.62 -7.86 -20.22
C ASN A 3 13.21 -8.52 -18.96
N ILE A 4 13.33 -7.74 -17.88
CA ILE A 4 13.68 -8.28 -16.56
C ILE A 4 12.38 -8.86 -16.02
N GLU A 5 12.03 -10.05 -16.51
CA GLU A 5 11.01 -10.88 -15.87
C GLU A 5 11.38 -10.96 -14.39
N PRO A 6 10.57 -10.40 -13.48
CA PRO A 6 10.88 -10.37 -12.08
C PRO A 6 10.96 -11.81 -11.59
N GLN A 7 12.14 -12.27 -11.20
CA GLN A 7 12.38 -13.63 -10.71
C GLN A 7 11.59 -13.97 -9.43
N LYS A 8 10.82 -13.01 -8.90
CA LYS A 8 10.10 -13.12 -7.63
C LYS A 8 8.61 -13.19 -7.88
N THR A 9 7.96 -14.17 -7.28
CA THR A 9 6.49 -14.23 -7.22
C THR A 9 5.96 -12.95 -6.56
N PHE A 10 5.09 -12.23 -7.27
CA PHE A 10 4.39 -11.07 -6.73
C PHE A 10 3.28 -11.53 -5.79
N SER A 11 3.65 -11.82 -4.54
CA SER A 11 2.71 -12.33 -3.53
C SER A 11 1.67 -11.30 -3.04
N GLY A 12 1.72 -10.05 -3.53
CA GLY A 12 0.90 -8.94 -3.04
C GLY A 12 1.28 -8.43 -1.64
N ASN A 13 2.13 -9.16 -0.91
CA ASN A 13 2.57 -8.79 0.43
C ASN A 13 3.70 -7.76 0.38
N ILE A 14 3.44 -6.58 0.93
CA ILE A 14 4.42 -5.49 1.02
C ILE A 14 4.67 -5.20 2.50
N ARG A 15 5.91 -5.39 2.96
CA ARG A 15 6.36 -4.91 4.28
C ARG A 15 6.82 -3.46 4.14
N LEU A 16 6.01 -2.53 4.63
CA LEU A 16 6.30 -1.09 4.55
C LEU A 16 6.73 -0.56 5.92
N ARG A 17 7.87 0.14 5.96
CA ARG A 17 8.27 0.93 7.13
C ARG A 17 7.79 2.36 6.93
N LEU A 18 7.04 2.88 7.89
CA LEU A 18 6.55 4.25 7.91
C LEU A 18 6.99 4.95 9.17
N ARG A 19 7.13 6.28 9.10
CA ARG A 19 7.25 7.08 10.32
C ARG A 19 5.94 6.97 11.14
N PRO A 20 6.01 6.97 12.48
CA PRO A 20 4.83 6.80 13.33
C PRO A 20 3.71 7.82 13.08
N ASP A 21 4.08 9.07 12.79
CA ASP A 21 3.13 10.15 12.48
C ASP A 21 2.37 9.92 11.17
N VAL A 22 3.06 9.40 10.16
CA VAL A 22 2.45 9.02 8.87
C VAL A 22 1.52 7.82 9.08
N HIS A 23 1.97 6.79 9.81
CA HIS A 23 1.15 5.61 10.10
C HIS A 23 -0.15 6.00 10.83
N LYS A 24 -0.09 6.91 11.81
CA LYS A 24 -1.27 7.43 12.51
C LYS A 24 -2.26 8.11 11.55
N LYS A 25 -1.78 8.96 10.65
CA LYS A 25 -2.63 9.65 9.67
C LYS A 25 -3.34 8.66 8.76
N ILE A 26 -2.62 7.67 8.22
CA ILE A 26 -3.21 6.64 7.35
C ILE A 26 -4.25 5.82 8.12
N PHE A 27 -3.98 5.43 9.37
CA PHE A 27 -4.94 4.70 10.18
C PHE A 27 -6.24 5.48 10.40
N LEU A 28 -6.14 6.77 10.74
CA LEU A 28 -7.32 7.62 10.92
C LEU A 28 -8.10 7.77 9.60
N SER A 29 -7.41 8.01 8.47
CA SER A 29 -8.06 8.09 7.16
C SER A 29 -8.78 6.79 6.80
N ALA A 30 -8.15 5.63 7.02
CA ALA A 30 -8.77 4.33 6.78
C ALA A 30 -10.04 4.14 7.62
N LYS A 31 -9.99 4.51 8.92
CA LYS A 31 -11.14 4.44 9.82
C LYS A 31 -12.29 5.36 9.38
N HIS A 32 -11.99 6.60 8.98
CA HIS A 32 -13.00 7.53 8.47
C HIS A 32 -13.68 7.01 7.19
N SER A 33 -12.94 6.30 6.34
CA SER A 33 -13.48 5.69 5.12
C SER A 33 -14.14 4.32 5.33
N GLY A 34 -14.26 3.83 6.57
CA GLY A 34 -14.82 2.51 6.87
C GLY A 34 -13.99 1.34 6.33
N GLN A 35 -12.70 1.56 6.05
CA GLN A 35 -11.79 0.59 5.46
C GLN A 35 -10.80 0.04 6.48
N SER A 36 -10.29 -1.17 6.22
CA SER A 36 -9.08 -1.65 6.90
C SER A 36 -7.87 -0.83 6.44
N LEU A 37 -6.83 -0.75 7.28
CA LEU A 37 -5.59 -0.05 6.94
C LEU A 37 -5.00 -0.59 5.62
N ASN A 38 -4.96 -1.91 5.47
CA ASN A 38 -4.42 -2.56 4.28
C ASN A 38 -5.24 -2.23 3.03
N GLN A 39 -6.57 -2.25 3.12
CA GLN A 39 -7.44 -1.92 1.99
C GLN A 39 -7.28 -0.44 1.58
N PHE A 40 -7.22 0.45 2.55
CA PHE A 40 -7.01 1.88 2.30
C PHE A 40 -5.68 2.13 1.58
N VAL A 41 -4.59 1.52 2.08
CA VAL A 41 -3.26 1.62 1.45
C VAL A 41 -3.26 1.02 0.04
N GLN A 42 -3.85 -0.17 -0.13
CA GLN A 42 -3.94 -0.83 -1.43
C GLN A 42 -4.70 0.03 -2.44
N ASN A 43 -5.86 0.58 -2.07
CA ASN A 43 -6.64 1.46 -2.94
C ASN A 43 -5.88 2.73 -3.32
N THR A 44 -5.20 3.36 -2.35
CA THR A 44 -4.39 4.56 -2.58
C THR A 44 -3.24 4.27 -3.57
N LEU A 45 -2.58 3.11 -3.42
CA LEU A 45 -1.50 2.71 -4.32
C LEU A 45 -2.04 2.40 -5.72
N ILE A 46 -3.17 1.69 -5.83
CA ILE A 46 -3.84 1.40 -7.11
C ILE A 46 -4.21 2.70 -7.83
N GLU A 47 -4.78 3.67 -7.12
CA GLU A 47 -5.12 4.98 -7.69
C GLU A 47 -3.88 5.69 -8.22
N LYS A 48 -2.76 5.62 -7.50
CA LYS A 48 -1.55 6.35 -7.85
C LYS A 48 -0.75 5.74 -9.01
N VAL A 49 -0.86 4.44 -9.24
CA VAL A 49 -0.14 3.72 -10.30
C VAL A 49 -0.96 3.53 -11.58
N ARG A 50 -2.24 3.88 -11.56
CA ARG A 50 -3.06 4.05 -12.75
C ARG A 50 -2.71 5.36 -13.45
#